data_AF-H1Y1G1-F1
#
_entry.id   AF-H1Y1G1-F1
#
_cell.length_a   1.000
_cell.length_b   1.000
_cell.length_c   1.000
_cell.angle_alpha   90.00
_cell.angle_beta   90.00
_cell.angle_gamma   90.00
#
_symmetry.space_group_name_H-M   'P 1'
#
loop_
_entity.id
_entity.type
_entity.pdbx_description
1 polymer ?
#
loop_
_entity_poly.entity_id
_entity_poly.type
_entity_poly.pdbx_seq_one_letter_code
_entity_poly.pdbx_strand_id
1 'polypeptide(L)'
;MKSIGNDIVSLTNINKQRTNSARFYTKFVTASELALYQTPIVDVVPFENFVWLLWSVKESAYKYLKRINTGLLFSPVKITIQNINIPANPLFINLIDLCWEGKPVGDWLYSGEVIGEGEKLYFKSIIQNQLIATVVGDHSIFDKIYWGIQSVNDVRHQSQSSLVRQALLNKLKKLFSQENLTIEKHGAGYPIILQQGKLLDILVSLAHHDQFTSYVFMMEGDSLLPQPV
;
A
#
# COMPACT_ATOMS: atom_id res chain seq x y z
N MET A 1 -16.53 -0.83 -10.32
CA MET A 1 -16.26 0.26 -9.35
C MET A 1 -14.75 0.26 -9.11
N LYS A 2 -14.10 1.41 -9.20
CA LYS A 2 -12.64 1.51 -9.03
C LYS A 2 -12.29 1.77 -7.57
N SER A 3 -11.13 1.29 -7.12
CA SER A 3 -10.63 1.44 -5.75
C SER A 3 -9.11 1.57 -5.75
N ILE A 4 -8.52 1.71 -4.56
CA ILE A 4 -7.08 1.62 -4.37
C ILE A 4 -6.77 1.06 -2.97
N GLY A 5 -5.75 0.21 -2.90
CA GLY A 5 -5.26 -0.42 -1.69
C GLY A 5 -3.83 0.00 -1.38
N ASN A 6 -3.48 0.10 -0.10
CA ASN A 6 -2.12 0.43 0.34
C ASN A 6 -1.86 -0.25 1.68
N ASP A 7 -0.65 -0.74 1.89
CA ASP A 7 -0.18 -1.17 3.18
C ASP A 7 1.30 -0.86 3.39
N ILE A 8 1.72 -0.74 4.66
CA ILE A 8 3.12 -0.55 5.04
C ILE A 8 3.45 -1.40 6.26
N VAL A 9 4.62 -2.05 6.22
CA VAL A 9 5.13 -2.94 7.25
C VAL A 9 6.51 -2.49 7.66
N SER A 10 6.69 -2.07 8.92
CA SER A 10 8.01 -1.97 9.55
C SER A 10 8.66 -3.35 9.74
N LEU A 11 9.83 -3.55 9.13
CA LEU A 11 10.64 -4.76 9.26
C LEU A 11 11.53 -4.73 10.51
N THR A 12 11.70 -3.57 11.16
CA THR A 12 12.45 -3.49 12.44
C THR A 12 11.65 -4.05 13.61
N ASN A 13 10.32 -4.08 13.50
CA ASN A 13 9.41 -4.53 14.56
C ASN A 13 8.85 -5.95 14.35
N ILE A 14 9.30 -6.68 13.32
CA ILE A 14 8.85 -8.05 13.11
C ILE A 14 9.61 -9.02 14.01
N ASN A 15 8.90 -10.03 14.52
CA ASN A 15 9.55 -11.16 15.18
C ASN A 15 10.01 -12.17 14.12
N LYS A 16 11.29 -12.12 13.75
CA LYS A 16 11.88 -13.00 12.72
C LYS A 16 11.75 -14.48 13.06
N GLN A 17 12.01 -14.87 14.31
CA GLN A 17 11.90 -16.26 14.75
C GLN A 17 10.47 -16.80 14.59
N ARG A 18 9.47 -16.01 15.01
CA ARG A 18 8.06 -16.35 14.84
C ARG A 18 7.67 -16.40 13.37
N THR A 19 8.18 -15.47 12.56
CA THR A 19 7.90 -15.39 11.11
C THR A 19 8.36 -16.65 10.39
N ASN A 20 9.50 -17.22 10.78
CA ASN A 20 10.04 -18.46 10.23
C ASN A 20 9.27 -19.73 10.66
N SER A 21 8.31 -19.63 11.58
CA SER A 21 7.51 -20.78 12.00
C SER A 21 6.38 -21.08 11.01
N ALA A 22 6.31 -22.31 10.53
CA ALA A 22 5.20 -22.79 9.69
C ALA A 22 3.83 -22.54 10.33
N ARG A 23 3.72 -22.74 11.65
CA ARG A 23 2.47 -22.46 12.41
C ARG A 23 2.03 -20.99 12.31
N PHE A 24 2.97 -20.07 12.12
CA PHE A 24 2.66 -18.65 11.98
C PHE A 24 2.28 -18.29 10.54
N TYR A 25 3.17 -18.53 9.56
CA TYR A 25 2.94 -18.04 8.20
C TYR A 25 1.79 -18.76 7.49
N THR A 26 1.53 -20.05 7.78
CA THR A 26 0.41 -20.80 7.15
C THR A 26 -0.98 -20.27 7.50
N LYS A 27 -1.08 -19.35 8.47
CA LYS A 27 -2.34 -18.64 8.77
C LYS A 27 -2.78 -17.71 7.63
N PHE A 28 -1.85 -17.29 6.78
CA PHE A 28 -2.12 -16.35 5.70
C PHE A 28 -1.34 -16.63 4.41
N VAL A 29 -0.32 -17.48 4.42
CA VAL A 29 0.44 -17.92 3.24
C VAL A 29 -0.04 -19.32 2.84
N THR A 30 -0.47 -19.46 1.58
CA THR A 30 -0.88 -20.74 1.00
C THR A 30 0.31 -21.53 0.47
N ALA A 31 0.13 -22.83 0.19
CA ALA A 31 1.18 -23.66 -0.39
C ALA A 31 1.61 -23.18 -1.79
N SER A 32 0.66 -22.72 -2.61
CA SER A 32 0.95 -22.15 -3.94
C SER A 32 1.75 -20.86 -3.84
N GLU A 33 1.48 -20.02 -2.84
CA GLU A 33 2.28 -18.81 -2.61
C GLU A 33 3.67 -19.14 -2.09
N LEU A 34 3.79 -20.12 -1.19
CA LEU A 34 5.10 -20.57 -0.73
C LEU A 34 5.96 -21.11 -1.87
N ALA A 35 5.35 -21.75 -2.88
CA ALA A 35 6.04 -22.21 -4.09
C ALA A 35 6.60 -21.06 -4.94
N LEU A 36 6.13 -19.82 -4.76
CA LEU A 36 6.74 -18.65 -5.39
C LEU A 36 8.12 -18.32 -4.79
N TYR A 37 8.40 -18.77 -3.55
CA TYR A 37 9.69 -18.56 -2.89
C TYR A 37 10.76 -19.54 -3.40
N GLN A 38 11.12 -19.35 -4.66
CA GLN A 38 12.16 -20.07 -5.39
C GLN A 38 13.08 -19.05 -6.09
N THR A 39 14.19 -19.50 -6.67
CA THR A 39 15.05 -18.64 -7.49
C THR A 39 14.23 -17.96 -8.61
N PRO A 40 14.40 -16.64 -8.84
CA PRO A 40 15.41 -15.76 -8.27
C PRO A 40 15.03 -15.05 -6.95
N ILE A 41 13.84 -15.27 -6.39
CA ILE A 41 13.37 -14.56 -5.18
C ILE A 41 14.22 -14.89 -3.97
N VAL A 42 14.49 -16.19 -3.75
CA VAL A 42 15.28 -16.65 -2.59
C VAL A 42 16.69 -16.06 -2.54
N ASP A 43 17.24 -15.66 -3.69
CA ASP A 43 18.59 -15.12 -3.81
C ASP A 43 18.67 -13.64 -3.39
N VAL A 44 17.55 -12.92 -3.40
CA VAL A 44 17.52 -11.45 -3.20
C VAL A 44 16.57 -10.98 -2.09
N VAL A 45 15.60 -11.81 -1.70
CA VAL A 45 14.63 -11.47 -0.65
C VAL A 45 14.73 -12.50 0.48
N PRO A 46 15.14 -12.11 1.70
CA PRO A 46 15.09 -12.98 2.87
C PRO A 46 13.68 -13.52 3.13
N PHE A 47 13.57 -14.74 3.66
CA PHE A 47 12.28 -15.42 3.83
C PHE A 47 11.29 -14.61 4.67
N GLU A 48 11.75 -13.96 5.74
CA GLU A 48 10.87 -13.12 6.55
C GLU A 48 10.30 -11.95 5.74
N ASN A 49 11.11 -11.33 4.88
CA ASN A 49 10.67 -10.22 4.03
C ASN A 49 9.69 -10.71 2.97
N PHE A 50 9.89 -11.90 2.42
CA PHE A 50 8.93 -12.53 1.51
C PHE A 50 7.57 -12.75 2.19
N VAL A 51 7.55 -13.34 3.40
CA VAL A 51 6.30 -13.55 4.15
C VAL A 51 5.56 -12.23 4.41
N TRP A 52 6.30 -11.18 4.80
CA TRP A 52 5.72 -9.85 5.06
C TRP A 52 5.34 -9.09 3.79
N LEU A 53 5.99 -9.37 2.65
CA LEU A 53 5.54 -8.90 1.33
C LEU A 53 4.16 -9.48 1.02
N LEU A 54 3.98 -10.80 1.18
CA LEU A 54 2.69 -11.44 0.92
C LEU A 54 1.59 -10.85 1.81
N TRP A 55 1.89 -10.64 3.09
CA TRP A 55 0.98 -9.97 4.02
C TRP A 55 0.59 -8.57 3.53
N SER A 56 1.58 -7.73 3.20
CA SER A 56 1.37 -6.34 2.76
C SER A 56 0.53 -6.26 1.47
N VAL A 57 0.77 -7.16 0.52
CA VAL A 57 -0.03 -7.28 -0.72
C VAL A 57 -1.47 -7.68 -0.41
N LYS A 58 -1.69 -8.66 0.48
CA LYS A 58 -3.04 -9.12 0.84
C LYS A 58 -3.84 -8.07 1.60
N GLU A 59 -3.23 -7.36 2.55
CA GLU A 59 -3.85 -6.24 3.24
C GLU A 59 -4.21 -5.10 2.28
N SER A 60 -3.31 -4.78 1.35
CA SER A 60 -3.58 -3.80 0.29
C SER A 60 -4.75 -4.22 -0.58
N ALA A 61 -4.76 -5.46 -1.07
CA ALA A 61 -5.86 -6.02 -1.88
C ALA A 61 -7.18 -6.06 -1.10
N TYR A 62 -7.14 -6.40 0.20
CA TYR A 62 -8.33 -6.34 1.04
C TYR A 62 -8.88 -4.92 1.14
N LYS A 63 -8.04 -3.90 1.36
CA LYS A 63 -8.47 -2.49 1.39
C LYS A 63 -9.09 -2.06 0.07
N TYR A 64 -8.53 -2.51 -1.06
CA TYR A 64 -9.12 -2.31 -2.39
C TYR A 64 -10.53 -2.92 -2.46
N LEU A 65 -10.64 -4.22 -2.17
CA LEU A 65 -11.88 -5.01 -2.29
C LEU A 65 -12.97 -4.56 -1.30
N LYS A 66 -12.59 -4.15 -0.08
CA LYS A 66 -13.52 -3.70 0.97
C LYS A 66 -14.30 -2.45 0.58
N ARG A 67 -13.75 -1.61 -0.31
CA ARG A 67 -14.47 -0.45 -0.87
C ARG A 67 -15.57 -0.89 -1.84
N ILE A 68 -15.32 -1.95 -2.61
CA ILE A 68 -16.27 -2.51 -3.59
C ILE A 68 -17.33 -3.37 -2.88
N ASN A 69 -16.90 -4.23 -1.97
CA ASN A 69 -17.74 -5.07 -1.15
C ASN A 69 -17.60 -4.65 0.33
N THR A 70 -18.49 -3.75 0.77
CA THR A 70 -18.47 -3.21 2.13
C THR A 70 -18.73 -4.26 3.22
N GLY A 71 -19.33 -5.40 2.87
CA GLY A 71 -19.54 -6.54 3.76
C GLY A 71 -18.34 -7.48 3.88
N LEU A 72 -17.28 -7.29 3.08
CA LEU A 72 -16.13 -8.19 3.03
C LEU A 72 -15.43 -8.29 4.39
N LEU A 73 -15.21 -9.51 4.88
CA LEU A 73 -14.38 -9.78 6.05
C LEU A 73 -12.97 -10.13 5.59
N PHE A 74 -11.96 -9.67 6.33
CA PHE A 74 -10.59 -9.98 5.98
C PHE A 74 -10.30 -11.47 6.20
N SER A 75 -10.02 -12.17 5.10
CA SER A 75 -9.60 -13.57 5.10
C SER A 75 -8.40 -13.70 4.16
N PRO A 76 -7.16 -13.56 4.67
CA PRO A 76 -5.98 -13.47 3.82
C PRO A 76 -5.73 -14.72 2.97
N VAL A 77 -6.21 -15.88 3.41
CA VAL A 77 -6.12 -17.13 2.62
C VAL A 77 -7.02 -17.14 1.39
N LYS A 78 -8.05 -16.28 1.33
CA LYS A 78 -8.90 -16.10 0.13
C LYS A 78 -8.33 -15.10 -0.87
N ILE A 79 -7.27 -14.40 -0.50
CA ILE A 79 -6.55 -13.47 -1.36
C ILE A 79 -5.22 -14.14 -1.71
N THR A 80 -5.00 -14.46 -2.98
CA THR A 80 -3.90 -15.32 -3.42
C THR A 80 -3.02 -14.60 -4.44
N ILE A 81 -1.73 -14.55 -4.14
CA ILE A 81 -0.72 -13.94 -5.02
C ILE A 81 -0.33 -14.98 -6.07
N GLN A 82 -0.43 -14.60 -7.34
CA GLN A 82 -0.25 -15.51 -8.47
C GLN A 82 1.19 -15.51 -8.99
N ASN A 83 1.86 -14.36 -8.94
CA ASN A 83 3.24 -14.19 -9.36
C ASN A 83 3.86 -12.97 -8.67
N ILE A 84 5.19 -12.96 -8.64
CA ILE A 84 6.01 -11.86 -8.16
C ILE A 84 7.14 -11.65 -9.17
N ASN A 85 7.17 -10.48 -9.79
CA ASN A 85 8.25 -9.99 -10.62
C ASN A 85 9.24 -9.22 -9.74
N ILE A 86 10.50 -9.63 -9.80
CA ILE A 86 11.61 -8.98 -9.13
C ILE A 86 12.11 -7.81 -9.99
N PRO A 87 12.38 -6.63 -9.43
CA PRO A 87 12.98 -5.54 -10.17
C PRO A 87 14.40 -5.90 -10.63
N ALA A 88 14.75 -5.55 -11.87
CA ALA A 88 16.11 -5.74 -12.39
C ALA A 88 17.14 -4.84 -11.67
N ASN A 89 16.71 -3.64 -11.29
CA ASN A 89 17.50 -2.64 -10.60
C ASN A 89 16.77 -2.19 -9.33
N PRO A 90 16.79 -2.96 -8.23
CA PRO A 90 16.12 -2.55 -7.00
C PRO A 90 16.68 -1.21 -6.54
N LEU A 91 15.80 -0.23 -6.36
CA LEU A 91 16.21 1.09 -5.87
C LEU A 91 16.54 0.96 -4.39
N PHE A 92 17.78 1.20 -4.02
CA PHE A 92 18.16 1.41 -2.62
C PHE A 92 18.01 2.90 -2.32
N ILE A 93 16.85 3.30 -1.82
CA ILE A 93 16.67 4.68 -1.37
C ILE A 93 17.43 4.79 -0.04
N ASN A 94 18.40 5.70 0.06
CA ASN A 94 19.12 5.93 1.31
C ASN A 94 18.15 6.65 2.28
N LEU A 95 17.48 5.87 3.13
CA LEU A 95 16.29 6.28 3.90
C LEU A 95 16.58 7.12 5.15
N ILE A 96 17.68 7.86 5.21
CA ILE A 96 17.95 8.76 6.34
C ILE A 96 17.00 9.95 6.15
N ASP A 97 16.03 10.07 7.06
CA ASP A 97 14.84 10.95 6.99
C ASP A 97 13.84 10.55 5.89
N LEU A 98 13.25 9.35 6.00
CA LEU A 98 12.31 8.78 5.03
C LEU A 98 11.13 9.71 4.77
N CYS A 99 11.18 10.46 3.68
CA CYS A 99 10.03 11.07 3.03
C CYS A 99 10.17 10.81 1.54
N TRP A 100 9.44 9.82 1.04
CA TRP A 100 9.39 9.53 -0.39
C TRP A 100 7.98 9.80 -0.90
N GLU A 101 7.89 10.57 -1.99
CA GLU A 101 6.65 10.80 -2.72
C GLU A 101 6.90 10.59 -4.21
N GLY A 102 6.04 9.84 -4.88
CA GLY A 102 6.18 9.58 -6.30
C GLY A 102 5.05 8.76 -6.90
N LYS A 103 5.22 8.40 -8.17
CA LYS A 103 4.35 7.45 -8.86
C LYS A 103 4.96 6.05 -8.82
N PRO A 104 4.19 4.97 -8.57
CA PRO A 104 4.70 3.59 -8.55
C PRO A 104 4.92 2.99 -9.95
N VAL A 105 5.61 3.72 -10.83
CA VAL A 105 5.77 3.35 -12.26
C VAL A 105 7.17 2.81 -12.61
N GLY A 106 8.07 2.73 -11.64
CA GLY A 106 9.44 2.27 -11.85
C GLY A 106 9.59 0.76 -12.08
N ASP A 107 10.61 0.39 -12.85
CA ASP A 107 11.15 -0.97 -13.01
C ASP A 107 11.92 -1.47 -11.78
N TRP A 108 12.18 -0.56 -10.83
CA TRP A 108 12.82 -0.80 -9.55
C TRP A 108 11.88 -1.30 -8.44
N LEU A 109 10.61 -1.52 -8.78
CA LEU A 109 9.57 -2.01 -7.87
C LEU A 109 9.32 -3.51 -8.05
N TYR A 110 9.14 -4.22 -6.93
CA TYR A 110 8.50 -5.54 -6.97
C TYR A 110 7.08 -5.37 -7.49
N SER A 111 6.61 -6.33 -8.28
CA SER A 111 5.26 -6.25 -8.82
C SER A 111 4.67 -7.63 -9.06
N GLY A 112 3.39 -7.70 -9.35
CA GLY A 112 2.77 -8.98 -9.69
C GLY A 112 1.27 -8.90 -9.64
N GLU A 113 0.65 -10.07 -9.61
CA GLU A 113 -0.80 -10.24 -9.67
C GLU A 113 -1.33 -10.88 -8.38
N VAL A 114 -2.49 -10.42 -7.94
CA VAL A 114 -3.21 -10.95 -6.79
C VAL A 114 -4.68 -11.15 -7.15
N ILE A 115 -5.25 -12.28 -6.74
CA ILE A 115 -6.66 -12.62 -6.96
C ILE A 115 -7.37 -12.64 -5.61
N GLY A 116 -8.50 -11.96 -5.48
CA GLY A 116 -9.35 -11.99 -4.30
C GLY A 116 -10.80 -11.70 -4.64
N GLU A 117 -11.75 -12.44 -4.07
CA GLU A 117 -13.19 -12.31 -4.37
C GLU A 117 -13.52 -12.42 -5.87
N GLY A 118 -12.73 -13.18 -6.64
CA GLY A 118 -12.89 -13.34 -8.09
C GLY A 118 -12.30 -12.20 -8.93
N GLU A 119 -11.81 -11.13 -8.29
CA GLU A 119 -11.19 -10.00 -8.97
C GLU A 119 -9.69 -10.23 -9.14
N LYS A 120 -9.17 -9.91 -10.33
CA LYS A 120 -7.74 -9.85 -10.61
C LYS A 120 -7.24 -8.43 -10.39
N LEU A 121 -6.26 -8.29 -9.51
CA LEU A 121 -5.63 -7.02 -9.15
C LEU A 121 -4.12 -7.11 -9.39
N TYR A 122 -3.48 -5.95 -9.39
CA TYR A 122 -2.04 -5.79 -9.56
C TYR A 122 -1.45 -5.07 -8.37
N PHE A 123 -0.21 -5.40 -8.03
CA PHE A 123 0.51 -4.72 -6.95
C PHE A 123 1.86 -4.17 -7.40
N LYS A 124 2.30 -3.15 -6.68
CA LYS A 124 3.67 -2.61 -6.70
C LYS A 124 4.16 -2.50 -5.26
N SER A 125 5.38 -2.96 -4.99
CA SER A 125 5.96 -2.93 -3.65
C SER A 125 7.40 -2.43 -3.65
N ILE A 126 7.72 -1.67 -2.61
CA ILE A 126 9.07 -1.26 -2.23
C ILE A 126 9.48 -2.15 -1.07
N ILE A 127 10.63 -2.81 -1.17
CA ILE A 127 11.26 -3.54 -0.06
C ILE A 127 12.60 -2.88 0.22
N GLN A 128 12.78 -2.43 1.46
CA GLN A 128 14.02 -1.83 1.96
C GLN A 128 14.43 -2.51 3.25
N ASN A 129 15.61 -2.16 3.78
CA ASN A 129 16.13 -2.73 5.02
C ASN A 129 15.16 -2.62 6.22
N GLN A 130 14.35 -1.56 6.26
CA GLN A 130 13.49 -1.27 7.42
C GLN A 130 12.00 -1.39 7.13
N LEU A 131 11.56 -1.50 5.87
CA LEU A 131 10.14 -1.50 5.56
C LEU A 131 9.79 -2.27 4.29
N ILE A 132 8.52 -2.66 4.22
CA ILE A 132 7.82 -3.00 2.98
C ILE A 132 6.66 -2.03 2.84
N ALA A 133 6.52 -1.39 1.70
CA ALA A 133 5.32 -0.62 1.36
C ALA A 133 4.73 -1.21 0.09
N THR A 134 3.41 -1.34 0.04
CA THR A 134 2.69 -1.91 -1.10
C THR A 134 1.52 -1.02 -1.51
N VAL A 135 1.27 -0.94 -2.82
CA VAL A 135 0.05 -0.38 -3.39
C VAL A 135 -0.60 -1.41 -4.32
N VAL A 136 -1.93 -1.46 -4.32
CA VAL A 136 -2.75 -2.35 -5.15
C VAL A 136 -3.79 -1.56 -5.94
N GLY A 137 -3.95 -1.90 -7.22
CA GLY A 137 -4.96 -1.37 -8.12
C GLY A 137 -5.52 -2.43 -9.06
N ASP A 138 -6.49 -2.05 -9.90
CA ASP A 138 -7.13 -2.90 -10.92
C ASP A 138 -6.40 -2.90 -12.27
N HIS A 139 -5.39 -2.05 -12.44
CA HIS A 139 -4.57 -1.98 -13.64
C HIS A 139 -3.10 -2.24 -13.30
N SER A 140 -2.36 -2.84 -14.24
CA SER A 140 -0.91 -3.05 -14.12
C SER A 140 -0.10 -1.76 -14.26
N ILE A 141 -0.73 -0.69 -14.76
CA ILE A 141 -0.14 0.63 -14.98
C ILE A 141 -0.61 1.57 -13.85
N PHE A 142 0.35 2.14 -13.12
CA PHE A 142 0.12 2.95 -11.91
C PHE A 142 0.37 4.46 -12.16
N ASP A 143 0.24 4.92 -13.40
CA ASP A 143 0.55 6.29 -13.83
C ASP A 143 -0.36 7.37 -13.23
N LYS A 144 -1.58 7.00 -12.82
CA LYS A 144 -2.55 7.87 -12.13
C LYS A 144 -2.52 7.76 -10.61
N ILE A 145 -1.62 6.92 -10.08
CA ILE A 145 -1.48 6.68 -8.66
C ILE A 145 -0.33 7.51 -8.11
N TYR A 146 -0.59 8.22 -7.03
CA TYR A 146 0.39 8.93 -6.23
C TYR A 146 0.57 8.21 -4.91
N TRP A 147 1.82 8.07 -4.50
CA TRP A 147 2.19 7.30 -3.33
C TRP A 147 3.16 8.10 -2.48
N GLY A 148 2.85 8.24 -1.19
CA GLY A 148 3.70 8.84 -0.19
C GLY A 148 4.06 7.84 0.91
N ILE A 149 5.30 7.89 1.37
CA ILE A 149 5.83 7.08 2.47
C ILE A 149 6.64 8.02 3.38
N GLN A 150 6.39 7.98 4.68
CA GLN A 150 7.07 8.84 5.65
C GLN A 150 7.44 8.07 6.93
N SER A 151 8.65 8.32 7.45
CA SER A 151 8.99 7.95 8.83
C SER A 151 8.47 9.00 9.80
N VAL A 152 8.02 8.54 10.97
CA VAL A 152 7.49 9.38 12.03
C VAL A 152 8.19 9.04 13.35
N ASN A 153 8.50 10.07 14.14
CA ASN A 153 9.17 9.89 15.43
C ASN A 153 8.20 9.45 16.54
N ASP A 154 6.89 9.65 16.35
CA ASP A 154 5.86 9.27 17.32
C ASP A 154 5.20 7.95 16.92
N VAL A 155 5.51 6.90 17.69
CA VAL A 155 5.01 5.53 17.45
C VAL A 155 3.59 5.29 17.99
N ARG A 156 2.96 6.29 18.62
CA ARG A 156 1.60 6.13 19.17
C ARG A 156 0.58 6.09 18.03
N HIS A 157 -0.26 5.05 18.02
CA HIS A 157 -1.24 4.80 16.96
C HIS A 157 -2.15 6.02 16.62
N GLN A 158 -2.65 6.75 17.63
CA GLN A 158 -3.49 7.95 17.40
C GLN A 158 -2.71 9.08 16.72
N SER A 159 -1.44 9.25 17.08
CA SER A 159 -0.54 10.20 16.42
C SER A 159 -0.33 9.82 14.96
N GLN A 160 -0.07 8.55 14.67
CA GLN A 160 0.20 8.07 13.30
C GLN A 160 -0.98 8.22 12.36
N SER A 161 -2.19 7.91 12.84
CA SER A 161 -3.42 8.10 12.08
C SER A 161 -3.63 9.58 11.72
N SER A 162 -3.30 10.49 12.63
CA SER A 162 -3.38 11.94 12.38
C SER A 162 -2.28 12.41 11.43
N LEU A 163 -1.05 11.92 11.61
CA LEU A 163 0.11 12.28 10.79
C LEU A 163 -0.07 11.87 9.32
N VAL A 164 -0.50 10.64 9.05
CA VAL A 164 -0.72 10.18 7.66
C VAL A 164 -1.85 10.96 6.97
N ARG A 165 -2.90 11.33 7.72
CA ARG A 165 -3.98 12.19 7.21
C ARG A 165 -3.49 13.60 6.91
N GLN A 166 -2.69 14.17 7.81
CA GLN A 166 -2.11 15.50 7.62
C GLN A 166 -1.16 15.52 6.43
N ALA A 167 -0.33 14.49 6.26
CA ALA A 167 0.56 14.33 5.12
C ALA A 167 -0.22 14.31 3.79
N LEU A 168 -1.26 13.48 3.70
CA LEU A 168 -2.12 13.43 2.51
C LEU A 168 -2.82 14.78 2.26
N LEU A 169 -3.42 15.39 3.28
CA LEU A 169 -4.08 16.70 3.13
C LEU A 169 -3.11 17.79 2.65
N ASN A 170 -1.91 17.84 3.20
CA ASN A 170 -0.87 18.77 2.77
C ASN A 170 -0.51 18.54 1.30
N LYS A 171 -0.43 17.28 0.86
CA LYS A 171 -0.19 16.96 -0.55
C LYS A 171 -1.35 17.40 -1.45
N LEU A 172 -2.58 17.07 -1.10
CA LEU A 172 -3.77 17.42 -1.91
C LEU A 172 -3.95 18.95 -1.98
N LYS A 173 -3.76 19.68 -0.87
CA LYS A 173 -3.83 21.15 -0.85
C LYS A 173 -2.83 21.79 -1.82
N LYS A 174 -1.60 21.27 -1.89
CA LYS A 174 -0.57 21.73 -2.84
C LYS A 174 -0.94 21.46 -4.30
N LEU A 175 -1.63 20.35 -4.57
CA LEU A 175 -1.98 19.95 -5.95
C LEU A 175 -3.23 20.66 -6.47
N PHE A 176 -4.22 20.91 -5.62
CA PHE A 176 -5.52 21.44 -6.07
C PHE A 176 -5.72 22.93 -5.77
N SER A 177 -4.79 23.58 -5.04
CA SER A 177 -5.00 24.93 -4.50
C SER A 177 -6.34 25.07 -3.75
N GLN A 178 -6.84 23.96 -3.20
CA GLN A 178 -8.14 23.89 -2.54
C GLN A 178 -7.99 24.12 -1.06
N GLU A 179 -8.73 25.10 -0.56
CA GLU A 179 -8.89 25.33 0.86
C GLU A 179 -9.98 24.39 1.43
N ASN A 180 -9.87 24.05 2.71
CA ASN A 180 -10.87 23.29 3.47
C ASN A 180 -11.13 21.83 3.01
N LEU A 181 -10.08 21.14 2.57
CA LEU A 181 -10.11 19.68 2.43
C LEU A 181 -10.11 18.98 3.80
N THR A 182 -10.96 17.97 3.96
CA THR A 182 -11.01 17.09 5.14
C THR A 182 -10.98 15.62 4.73
N ILE A 183 -10.51 14.77 5.64
CA ILE A 183 -10.55 13.31 5.48
C ILE A 183 -11.52 12.75 6.51
N GLU A 184 -12.55 12.06 6.04
CA GLU A 184 -13.51 11.36 6.88
C GLU A 184 -13.45 9.85 6.65
N LYS A 185 -14.10 9.09 7.54
CA LYS A 185 -14.23 7.64 7.42
C LYS A 185 -15.62 7.32 6.93
N HIS A 186 -15.72 6.66 5.77
CA HIS A 186 -16.98 6.12 5.29
C HIS A 186 -17.53 5.08 6.28
N GLY A 187 -18.85 4.85 6.30
CA GLY A 187 -19.49 3.87 7.20
C GLY A 187 -18.92 2.44 7.09
N ALA A 188 -18.39 2.08 5.91
CA ALA A 188 -17.71 0.81 5.68
C ALA A 188 -16.23 0.77 6.13
N GLY A 189 -15.68 1.91 6.56
CA GLY A 189 -14.39 2.02 7.22
C GLY A 189 -13.22 2.55 6.39
N TYR A 190 -13.41 2.80 5.09
CA TYR A 190 -12.38 3.38 4.21
C TYR A 190 -12.38 4.92 4.26
N PRO A 191 -11.25 5.59 3.96
CA PRO A 191 -11.17 7.04 3.95
C PRO A 191 -11.84 7.66 2.72
N ILE A 192 -12.46 8.82 2.91
CA ILE A 192 -13.05 9.68 1.86
C ILE A 192 -12.55 11.11 2.01
N ILE A 193 -12.45 11.82 0.89
CA ILE A 193 -12.04 13.23 0.86
C ILE A 193 -13.29 14.10 0.67
N LEU A 194 -13.45 15.10 1.53
CA LEU A 194 -14.50 16.10 1.39
C LEU A 194 -13.90 17.48 1.14
N GLN A 195 -14.62 18.30 0.38
CA GLN A 195 -14.39 19.72 0.23
C GLN A 195 -15.68 20.45 0.64
N GLN A 196 -15.61 21.27 1.70
CA GLN A 196 -16.79 21.97 2.23
C GLN A 196 -17.98 21.01 2.50
N GLY A 197 -17.70 19.80 2.97
CA GLY A 197 -18.70 18.75 3.23
C GLY A 197 -19.17 17.96 2.00
N LYS A 198 -18.75 18.34 0.78
CA LYS A 198 -19.06 17.59 -0.46
C LYS A 198 -18.00 16.54 -0.74
N LEU A 199 -18.42 15.32 -1.06
CA LEU A 199 -17.53 14.23 -1.46
C LEU A 199 -16.79 14.56 -2.76
N LEU A 200 -15.47 14.43 -2.73
CA LEU A 200 -14.61 14.48 -3.92
C LEU A 200 -14.40 13.07 -4.48
N ASP A 201 -14.32 12.98 -5.81
CA ASP A 201 -14.00 11.74 -6.52
C ASP A 201 -12.47 11.49 -6.53
N ILE A 202 -11.90 11.40 -5.33
CA ILE A 202 -10.49 11.07 -5.11
C ILE A 202 -10.44 9.79 -4.30
N LEU A 203 -9.97 8.71 -4.93
CA LEU A 203 -9.78 7.44 -4.26
C LEU A 203 -8.52 7.55 -3.38
N VAL A 204 -8.65 7.16 -2.11
CA VAL A 204 -7.56 7.25 -1.14
C VAL A 204 -7.46 5.99 -0.30
N SER A 205 -6.24 5.64 0.10
CA SER A 205 -5.98 4.57 1.06
C SER A 205 -4.79 4.94 1.95
N LEU A 206 -4.91 4.64 3.24
CA LEU A 206 -3.98 5.03 4.28
C LEU A 206 -3.47 3.79 5.02
N ALA A 207 -2.20 3.80 5.42
CA ALA A 207 -1.58 2.75 6.21
C ALA A 207 -0.51 3.32 7.14
N HIS A 208 -0.21 2.58 8.20
CA HIS A 208 0.81 2.88 9.17
C HIS A 208 1.20 1.59 9.91
N HIS A 209 2.48 1.43 10.22
CA HIS A 209 2.97 0.35 11.05
C HIS A 209 4.28 0.79 11.71
N ASP A 210 4.28 0.80 13.06
CA ASP A 210 5.41 1.29 13.84
C ASP A 210 5.86 2.67 13.32
N GLN A 211 7.14 3.01 13.22
CA GLN A 211 7.59 4.35 12.83
C GLN A 211 7.29 4.77 11.37
N PHE A 212 6.45 4.06 10.61
CA PHE A 212 6.19 4.37 9.21
C PHE A 212 4.71 4.64 8.94
N THR A 213 4.45 5.59 8.04
CA THR A 213 3.14 5.89 7.49
C THR A 213 3.19 5.88 5.96
N SER A 214 2.08 5.53 5.34
CA SER A 214 1.94 5.59 3.89
C SER A 214 0.53 6.02 3.48
N TYR A 215 0.44 6.85 2.46
CA TYR A 215 -0.81 7.21 1.81
C TYR A 215 -0.70 6.94 0.31
N VAL A 216 -1.81 6.57 -0.30
CA VAL A 216 -1.97 6.55 -1.75
C VAL A 216 -3.24 7.27 -2.14
N PHE A 217 -3.20 7.94 -3.29
CA PHE A 217 -4.40 8.47 -3.91
C PHE A 217 -4.35 8.31 -5.42
N MET A 218 -5.52 8.20 -6.03
CA MET A 218 -5.69 8.13 -7.48
C MET A 218 -6.52 9.31 -7.95
N MET A 219 -6.14 9.88 -9.09
CA MET A 219 -6.90 10.92 -9.77
C MET A 219 -7.47 10.39 -11.09
N GLU A 220 -8.79 10.45 -11.25
CA GLU A 220 -9.46 10.17 -12.53
C GLU A 220 -9.53 11.47 -13.36
N GLY A 221 -8.76 11.56 -14.43
CA GLY A 221 -8.86 12.63 -15.45
C GLY A 221 -8.03 13.90 -15.20
N ASP A 222 -7.72 14.62 -16.30
CA ASP A 222 -6.98 15.89 -16.29
C ASP A 222 -7.78 17.06 -15.68
N SER A 223 -9.07 16.87 -15.38
CA SER A 223 -10.01 17.92 -14.96
C SER A 223 -9.76 18.49 -13.56
N LEU A 224 -8.82 17.94 -12.79
CA LEU A 224 -8.44 18.45 -11.48
C LEU A 224 -6.98 18.94 -11.42
N LEU A 225 -6.19 18.78 -12.49
CA LEU A 225 -4.87 19.39 -12.53
C LEU A 225 -5.05 20.88 -12.83
N PRO A 226 -4.50 21.80 -12.02
CA PRO A 226 -4.40 23.18 -12.44
C PRO A 226 -3.61 23.20 -13.75
N GLN A 227 -4.18 23.85 -14.78
CA GLN A 227 -3.43 24.16 -15.99
C GLN A 227 -2.16 24.90 -15.57
N PRO A 228 -0.98 24.55 -16.12
CA PRO A 228 0.23 25.28 -15.82
C PRO A 228 0.00 26.75 -16.16
N VAL A 229 0.27 27.63 -15.18
CA VAL A 229 0.28 29.09 -15.37
C VAL A 229 1.42 29.46 -16.31
#